data_AF-A0A3C1ZUM6-F1
#
_entry.id   AF-A0A3C1ZUM6-F1
#
_cell.length_a   1.000
_cell.length_b   1.000
_cell.length_c   1.000
_cell.angle_alpha   90.00
_cell.angle_beta   90.00
_cell.angle_gamma   90.00
#
_symmetry.space_group_name_H-M   'P 1'
#
loop_
_entity.id
_entity.type
_entity.pdbx_description
1 polymer ?
#
loop_
_entity_poly.entity_id
_entity_poly.type
_entity_poly.pdbx_seq_one_letter_code
_entity_poly.pdbx_strand_id
1 'polypeptide(L)'
;MPLRSDHTYGILSSLLCGLLLFSTLATAQPRYARADSMAHALKGAPLHDLYGLAQQLTLGLTMEEEKFRAIYTWTVQNLKNDTQLYTRTMNARKRLAHQPERLQAWNRRMQPKVWDQLLHKKKTLCTGYAYFLSYLAEQVDITCVPVAGYSRTSKNNVGGAGLVNHHWNAVHLNGVWYLCDPTWSSGLYRLWGKDDFQDPYFLMDPHHFVLTHYPVDTAWLLVEDPRSLQSFLDAPLVYPAGQREGLMPLRPQGFWVR
;
A
#
# COMPACT_ATOMS: atom_id res chain seq x y z
N MET A 1 85.62 -55.21 -8.95
CA MET A 1 85.45 -54.52 -10.26
C MET A 1 84.28 -53.53 -10.09
N PRO A 2 84.38 -52.23 -10.49
CA PRO A 2 83.54 -51.20 -9.87
C PRO A 2 82.76 -50.24 -10.82
N LEU A 3 81.79 -49.52 -10.23
CA LEU A 3 81.29 -48.15 -10.57
C LEU A 3 80.46 -47.88 -11.86
N ARG A 4 79.31 -47.18 -11.65
CA ARG A 4 78.72 -46.00 -12.37
C ARG A 4 78.43 -46.07 -13.89
N SER A 5 77.56 -45.24 -14.49
CA SER A 5 76.23 -44.62 -14.17
C SER A 5 75.71 -44.00 -15.51
N ASP A 6 74.79 -43.04 -15.71
CA ASP A 6 74.03 -42.07 -14.89
C ASP A 6 72.87 -41.43 -15.71
N HIS A 7 72.07 -40.52 -15.10
CA HIS A 7 71.20 -39.48 -15.74
C HIS A 7 69.96 -39.95 -16.58
N THR A 8 68.87 -39.18 -16.79
CA THR A 8 68.18 -38.08 -16.05
C THR A 8 66.68 -37.99 -16.45
N TYR A 9 65.89 -37.33 -15.59
CA TYR A 9 64.46 -37.00 -15.63
C TYR A 9 63.74 -36.70 -16.97
N GLY A 10 62.45 -37.06 -17.02
CA GLY A 10 61.42 -36.45 -17.87
C GLY A 10 60.08 -36.37 -17.14
N ILE A 11 59.47 -35.19 -17.05
CA ILE A 11 58.25 -34.92 -16.25
C ILE A 11 57.01 -34.96 -17.15
N LEU A 12 56.01 -35.77 -16.81
CA LEU A 12 54.69 -35.76 -17.43
C LEU A 12 53.66 -35.13 -16.48
N SER A 13 53.31 -33.87 -16.73
CA SER A 13 52.26 -33.15 -16.00
C SER A 13 50.89 -33.48 -16.59
N SER A 14 50.01 -34.07 -15.78
CA SER A 14 48.63 -34.37 -16.15
C SER A 14 47.75 -33.11 -16.05
N LEU A 15 47.45 -32.50 -17.19
CA LEU A 15 46.54 -31.36 -17.31
C LEU A 15 45.10 -31.75 -16.94
N LEU A 16 44.73 -31.58 -15.68
CA LEU A 16 43.35 -31.73 -15.21
C LEU A 16 42.54 -30.50 -15.65
N CYS A 17 41.80 -30.63 -16.76
CA CYS A 17 41.01 -29.53 -17.32
C CYS A 17 39.73 -29.29 -16.49
N GLY A 18 39.88 -28.54 -15.39
CA GLY A 18 38.77 -28.20 -14.50
C GLY A 18 37.82 -27.19 -15.14
N LEU A 19 36.68 -27.66 -15.67
CA LEU A 19 35.56 -26.80 -16.04
C LEU A 19 34.96 -26.14 -14.80
N LEU A 20 35.36 -24.90 -14.53
CA LEU A 20 34.70 -24.02 -13.58
C LEU A 20 33.33 -23.63 -14.11
N LEU A 21 32.32 -24.44 -13.78
CA LEU A 21 30.92 -24.08 -13.92
C LEU A 21 30.59 -22.94 -12.96
N PHE A 22 30.83 -21.70 -13.42
CA PHE A 22 30.27 -20.50 -12.81
C PHE A 22 28.74 -20.51 -13.02
N SER A 23 28.04 -21.24 -12.16
CA SER A 23 26.61 -21.06 -11.98
C SER A 23 26.38 -19.65 -11.45
N THR A 24 25.93 -18.76 -12.33
CA THR A 24 25.43 -17.45 -11.94
C THR A 24 24.22 -17.67 -11.04
N LEU A 25 24.42 -17.51 -9.73
CA LEU A 25 23.35 -17.37 -8.77
C LEU A 25 22.59 -16.08 -9.09
N ALA A 26 21.67 -16.17 -10.04
CA ALA A 26 20.72 -15.13 -10.38
C ALA A 26 19.83 -14.91 -9.17
N THR A 27 20.22 -13.97 -8.31
CA THR A 27 19.42 -13.55 -7.16
C THR A 27 18.09 -13.06 -7.69
N ALA A 28 17.02 -13.76 -7.32
CA ALA A 28 15.67 -13.42 -7.74
C ALA A 28 15.38 -11.97 -7.31
N GLN A 29 15.26 -11.08 -8.28
CA GLN A 29 14.90 -9.69 -8.01
C GLN A 29 13.55 -9.67 -7.29
N PRO A 30 13.37 -8.82 -6.27
CA PRO A 30 12.05 -8.61 -5.67
C PRO A 30 11.01 -8.31 -6.75
N ARG A 31 9.80 -8.90 -6.65
CA ARG A 31 8.72 -8.87 -7.67
C ARG A 31 8.49 -7.49 -8.29
N TYR A 32 8.74 -6.43 -7.51
CA TYR A 32 8.48 -5.03 -7.86
C TYR A 32 9.72 -4.14 -7.97
N ALA A 33 10.93 -4.69 -7.99
CA ALA A 33 12.19 -3.93 -7.92
C ALA A 33 12.30 -2.82 -8.99
N ARG A 34 11.76 -3.05 -10.19
CA ARG A 34 11.68 -2.04 -11.27
C ARG A 34 10.71 -0.93 -10.93
N ALA A 35 9.46 -1.28 -10.61
CA ALA A 35 8.40 -0.33 -10.24
C ALA A 35 8.77 0.54 -9.03
N ASP A 36 9.35 -0.07 -7.99
CA ASP A 36 9.80 0.64 -6.79
C ASP A 36 11.04 1.52 -7.06
N SER A 37 11.88 1.17 -8.05
CA SER A 37 12.96 2.04 -8.53
C SER A 37 12.44 3.26 -9.29
N MET A 38 11.40 3.12 -10.13
CA MET A 38 10.76 4.25 -10.81
C MET A 38 10.13 5.21 -9.79
N ALA A 39 9.42 4.68 -8.79
CA ALA A 39 8.88 5.45 -7.67
C ALA A 39 9.98 6.17 -6.86
N HIS A 40 11.15 5.54 -6.70
CA HIS A 40 12.29 6.14 -5.99
C HIS A 40 12.98 7.24 -6.80
N ALA A 41 13.17 7.05 -8.12
CA ALA A 41 13.80 8.02 -9.00
C ALA A 41 13.03 9.34 -9.08
N LEU A 42 11.70 9.27 -9.06
CA LEU A 42 10.80 10.43 -9.09
C LEU A 42 10.45 10.97 -7.69
N LYS A 43 11.12 10.49 -6.62
CA LYS A 43 10.90 10.96 -5.25
C LYS A 43 11.12 12.48 -5.16
N GLY A 44 10.09 13.18 -4.69
CA GLY A 44 10.10 14.64 -4.57
C GLY A 44 9.42 15.38 -5.74
N ALA A 45 9.14 14.72 -6.88
CA ALA A 45 8.56 15.34 -8.08
C ALA A 45 7.30 16.20 -7.79
N PRO A 46 7.16 17.39 -8.41
CA PRO A 46 6.05 18.32 -8.14
C PRO A 46 4.71 17.78 -8.63
N LEU A 47 3.61 18.36 -8.13
CA LEU A 47 2.23 17.94 -8.45
C LEU A 47 1.52 18.89 -9.43
N HIS A 48 2.25 19.63 -10.27
CA HIS A 48 1.67 20.53 -11.26
C HIS A 48 1.30 19.84 -12.58
N ASP A 49 2.00 18.75 -12.92
CA ASP A 49 1.69 17.89 -14.06
C ASP A 49 1.56 16.45 -13.54
N LEU A 50 0.33 16.03 -13.31
CA LEU A 50 0.00 14.70 -12.81
C LEU A 50 -0.02 13.64 -13.93
N TYR A 51 -0.27 14.05 -15.17
CA TYR A 51 -0.22 13.18 -16.34
C TYR A 51 1.23 12.79 -16.65
N GLY A 52 2.13 13.79 -16.78
CA GLY A 52 3.56 13.56 -16.96
C GLY A 52 4.18 12.77 -15.80
N LEU A 53 3.74 13.01 -14.55
CA LEU A 53 4.17 12.21 -13.40
C LEU A 53 3.77 10.74 -13.53
N ALA A 54 2.52 10.43 -13.89
CA ALA A 54 2.05 9.06 -14.07
C ALA A 54 2.81 8.36 -15.22
N GLN A 55 2.92 9.01 -16.37
CA GLN A 55 3.62 8.50 -17.54
C GLN A 55 5.11 8.21 -17.23
N GLN A 56 5.80 9.12 -16.53
CA GLN A 56 7.18 8.91 -16.09
C GLN A 56 7.31 7.78 -15.07
N LEU A 57 6.36 7.63 -14.12
CA LEU A 57 6.34 6.53 -13.15
C LEU A 57 6.20 5.15 -13.82
N THR A 58 5.47 5.09 -14.93
CA THR A 58 5.22 3.85 -15.67
C THR A 58 6.18 3.59 -16.83
N LEU A 59 7.14 4.47 -17.08
CA LEU A 59 7.99 4.41 -18.28
C LEU A 59 8.78 3.10 -18.35
N GLY A 60 8.51 2.30 -19.39
CA GLY A 60 9.12 0.98 -19.59
C GLY A 60 8.55 -0.15 -18.73
N LEU A 61 7.50 0.09 -17.94
CA LEU A 61 6.74 -0.94 -17.23
C LEU A 61 5.58 -1.41 -18.10
N THR A 62 5.52 -2.70 -18.41
CA THR A 62 4.55 -3.29 -19.35
C THR A 62 3.34 -3.87 -18.65
N MET A 63 3.51 -4.47 -17.47
CA MET A 63 2.45 -5.11 -16.70
C MET A 63 1.67 -4.05 -15.89
N GLU A 64 0.33 -4.13 -15.88
CA GLU A 64 -0.53 -3.24 -15.10
C GLU A 64 -0.17 -3.25 -13.60
N GLU A 65 0.20 -4.42 -13.09
CA GLU A 65 0.65 -4.60 -11.70
C GLU A 65 1.94 -3.81 -11.39
N GLU A 66 2.94 -3.82 -12.30
CA GLU A 66 4.15 -2.99 -12.15
C GLU A 66 3.81 -1.49 -12.25
N LYS A 67 2.98 -1.11 -13.23
CA LYS A 67 2.55 0.29 -13.43
C LYS A 67 1.85 0.84 -12.19
N PHE A 68 0.85 0.11 -11.69
CA PHE A 68 0.10 0.48 -10.50
C PHE A 68 0.99 0.49 -9.25
N ARG A 69 1.90 -0.47 -9.11
CA ARG A 69 2.89 -0.50 -8.04
C ARG A 69 3.78 0.75 -8.02
N ALA A 70 4.28 1.21 -9.16
CA ALA A 70 5.11 2.42 -9.22
C ALA A 70 4.33 3.65 -8.74
N ILE A 71 3.09 3.82 -9.21
CA ILE A 71 2.18 4.91 -8.81
C ILE A 71 1.83 4.83 -7.31
N TYR A 72 1.53 3.63 -6.82
CA TYR A 72 1.17 3.37 -5.43
C TYR A 72 2.35 3.65 -4.49
N THR A 73 3.51 3.04 -4.75
CA THR A 73 4.74 3.24 -3.98
C THR A 73 5.13 4.72 -3.95
N TRP A 74 5.05 5.42 -5.10
CA TRP A 74 5.32 6.86 -5.13
C TRP A 74 4.34 7.63 -4.23
N THR A 75 3.05 7.33 -4.31
CA THR A 75 1.99 7.96 -3.50
C THR A 75 2.24 7.77 -2.00
N VAL A 76 2.52 6.53 -1.58
CA VAL A 76 2.83 6.15 -0.19
C VAL A 76 4.05 6.89 0.35
N GLN A 77 5.14 6.98 -0.44
CA GLN A 77 6.40 7.58 -0.01
C GLN A 77 6.37 9.13 -0.02
N ASN A 78 5.66 9.75 -0.96
CA ASN A 78 5.73 11.19 -1.21
C ASN A 78 4.64 12.01 -0.53
N LEU A 79 3.43 11.46 -0.37
CA LEU A 79 2.32 12.14 0.33
C LEU A 79 2.39 11.91 1.83
N LYS A 80 1.85 12.84 2.63
CA LYS A 80 1.79 12.78 4.10
C LYS A 80 0.36 12.98 4.59
N ASN A 81 -0.04 12.25 5.64
CA ASN A 81 -1.31 12.49 6.31
C ASN A 81 -1.30 13.85 7.04
N ASP A 82 -2.31 14.68 6.84
CA ASP A 82 -2.46 15.97 7.52
C ASP A 82 -3.20 15.80 8.86
N THR A 83 -2.43 15.59 9.92
CA THR A 83 -2.94 15.39 11.28
C THR A 83 -3.71 16.59 11.84
N GLN A 84 -3.39 17.82 11.41
CA GLN A 84 -4.07 19.04 11.85
C GLN A 84 -5.44 19.16 11.16
N LEU A 85 -5.47 18.93 9.85
CA LEU A 85 -6.70 18.89 9.06
C LEU A 85 -7.60 17.72 9.48
N TYR A 86 -7.03 16.55 9.78
CA TYR A 86 -7.76 15.40 10.33
C TYR A 86 -8.45 15.76 11.65
N THR A 87 -7.69 16.29 12.62
CA THR A 87 -8.23 16.71 13.93
C THR A 87 -9.33 17.76 13.77
N ARG A 88 -9.12 18.76 12.89
CA ARG A 88 -10.13 19.77 12.55
C ARG A 88 -11.40 19.16 11.94
N THR A 89 -11.25 18.13 11.12
CA THR A 89 -12.34 17.43 10.41
C THR A 89 -13.15 16.56 11.35
N MET A 90 -12.49 15.80 12.25
CA MET A 90 -13.18 14.99 13.25
C MET A 90 -13.92 15.87 14.27
N ASN A 91 -13.33 16.99 14.70
CA ASN A 91 -14.01 17.96 15.57
C ASN A 91 -15.22 18.63 14.87
N ALA A 92 -15.11 18.94 13.57
CA ALA A 92 -16.24 19.46 12.80
C ALA A 92 -17.36 18.42 12.62
N ARG A 93 -17.02 17.17 12.30
CA ARG A 93 -17.95 16.04 12.19
C ARG A 93 -18.69 15.78 13.50
N LYS A 94 -17.98 15.70 14.64
CA LYS A 94 -18.60 15.52 15.97
C LYS A 94 -19.59 16.65 16.30
N ARG A 95 -19.21 17.91 16.03
CA ARG A 95 -20.05 19.09 16.31
C ARG A 95 -21.26 19.24 15.36
N LEU A 96 -21.24 18.58 14.20
CA LEU A 96 -22.28 18.68 13.17
C LEU A 96 -22.98 17.33 12.89
N ALA A 97 -22.81 16.33 13.78
CA ALA A 97 -23.26 14.95 13.55
C ALA A 97 -24.76 14.83 13.25
N HIS A 98 -25.59 15.66 13.88
CA HIS A 98 -27.05 15.70 13.71
C HIS A 98 -27.51 16.83 12.75
N GLN A 99 -26.61 17.39 11.94
CA GLN A 99 -26.87 18.55 11.06
C GLN A 99 -26.29 18.29 9.65
N PRO A 100 -26.85 17.32 8.89
CA PRO A 100 -26.24 16.76 7.68
C PRO A 100 -25.96 17.81 6.60
N GLU A 101 -26.90 18.71 6.32
CA GLU A 101 -26.73 19.79 5.35
C GLU A 101 -25.57 20.72 5.71
N ARG A 102 -25.43 21.08 6.99
CA ARG A 102 -24.36 21.95 7.49
C ARG A 102 -23.01 21.22 7.47
N LEU A 103 -22.99 19.90 7.68
CA LEU A 103 -21.81 19.08 7.50
C LEU A 103 -21.41 18.98 6.01
N GLN A 104 -22.37 18.81 5.10
CA GLN A 104 -22.12 18.80 3.65
C GLN A 104 -21.62 20.15 3.15
N ALA A 105 -22.20 21.27 3.60
CA ALA A 105 -21.75 22.62 3.29
C ALA A 105 -20.34 22.88 3.87
N TRP A 106 -20.04 22.41 5.08
CA TRP A 106 -18.70 22.47 5.66
C TRP A 106 -17.69 21.65 4.85
N ASN A 107 -18.03 20.42 4.44
CA ASN A 107 -17.21 19.57 3.59
C ASN A 107 -16.89 20.26 2.25
N ARG A 108 -17.91 20.78 1.56
CA ARG A 108 -17.78 21.51 0.28
C ARG A 108 -16.85 22.71 0.41
N ARG A 109 -16.95 23.48 1.49
CA ARG A 109 -16.05 24.62 1.78
C ARG A 109 -14.62 24.21 2.14
N MET A 110 -14.41 22.98 2.59
CA MET A 110 -13.09 22.47 2.95
C MET A 110 -12.39 21.74 1.79
N GLN A 111 -13.12 21.12 0.88
CA GLN A 111 -12.57 20.33 -0.23
C GLN A 111 -11.49 21.06 -1.05
N PRO A 112 -11.66 22.31 -1.51
CA PRO A 112 -10.58 23.05 -2.20
C PRO A 112 -9.32 23.23 -1.35
N LYS A 113 -9.46 23.30 -0.02
CA LYS A 113 -8.34 23.43 0.92
C LYS A 113 -7.61 22.11 1.14
N VAL A 114 -8.31 20.98 1.06
CA VAL A 114 -7.66 19.65 1.07
C VAL A 114 -6.81 19.50 -0.20
N TRP A 115 -7.35 19.87 -1.36
CA TRP A 115 -6.63 19.85 -2.63
C TRP A 115 -5.42 20.80 -2.66
N ASP A 116 -5.56 22.02 -2.15
CA ASP A 116 -4.46 22.97 -1.99
C ASP A 116 -3.32 22.42 -1.08
N GLN A 117 -3.65 21.83 0.08
CA GLN A 117 -2.61 21.21 0.92
C GLN A 117 -1.96 19.99 0.25
N LEU A 118 -2.70 19.25 -0.59
CA LEU A 118 -2.15 18.14 -1.35
C LEU A 118 -1.17 18.65 -2.42
N LEU A 119 -1.63 19.49 -3.36
CA LEU A 119 -0.83 19.93 -4.50
C LEU A 119 0.41 20.73 -4.06
N HIS A 120 0.26 21.67 -3.11
CA HIS A 120 1.33 22.58 -2.72
C HIS A 120 2.21 22.08 -1.55
N LYS A 121 1.72 21.14 -0.72
CA LYS A 121 2.46 20.68 0.48
C LYS A 121 2.58 19.16 0.61
N LYS A 122 1.99 18.40 -0.32
CA LYS A 122 1.88 16.93 -0.29
C LYS A 122 1.26 16.42 1.01
N LYS A 123 0.28 17.16 1.55
CA LYS A 123 -0.43 16.87 2.79
C LYS A 123 -1.92 16.67 2.53
N THR A 124 -2.49 15.55 2.94
CA THR A 124 -3.91 15.26 2.66
C THR A 124 -4.55 14.30 3.67
N LEU A 125 -5.85 14.03 3.51
CA LEU A 125 -6.61 13.03 4.27
C LEU A 125 -6.79 11.74 3.45
N CYS A 126 -7.29 10.67 4.06
CA CYS A 126 -7.59 9.41 3.37
C CYS A 126 -8.42 9.57 2.09
N THR A 127 -9.42 10.45 2.08
CA THR A 127 -10.14 10.86 0.86
C THR A 127 -9.19 11.33 -0.25
N GLY A 128 -8.30 12.28 0.06
CA GLY A 128 -7.41 12.86 -0.94
C GLY A 128 -6.26 11.92 -1.34
N TYR A 129 -5.85 10.97 -0.48
CA TYR A 129 -5.02 9.84 -0.89
C TYR A 129 -5.76 8.97 -1.93
N ALA A 130 -7.00 8.58 -1.64
CA ALA A 130 -7.76 7.67 -2.47
C ALA A 130 -8.08 8.25 -3.86
N TYR A 131 -8.61 9.48 -3.91
CA TYR A 131 -8.88 10.15 -5.20
C TYR A 131 -7.59 10.46 -5.99
N PHE A 132 -6.46 10.72 -5.32
CA PHE A 132 -5.18 10.96 -6.01
C PHE A 132 -4.62 9.68 -6.64
N LEU A 133 -4.67 8.55 -5.91
CA LEU A 133 -4.25 7.25 -6.44
C LEU A 133 -5.13 6.81 -7.61
N SER A 134 -6.45 7.00 -7.50
CA SER A 134 -7.40 6.78 -8.61
C SER A 134 -7.03 7.61 -9.84
N TYR A 135 -6.82 8.92 -9.66
CA TYR A 135 -6.54 9.82 -10.77
C TYR A 135 -5.22 9.51 -11.48
N LEU A 136 -4.13 9.18 -10.74
CA LEU A 136 -2.87 8.78 -11.37
C LEU A 136 -2.96 7.45 -12.12
N ALA A 137 -3.74 6.48 -11.61
CA ALA A 137 -3.95 5.20 -12.29
C ALA A 137 -4.76 5.39 -13.60
N GLU A 138 -5.76 6.28 -13.58
CA GLU A 138 -6.54 6.67 -14.77
C GLU A 138 -5.66 7.27 -15.88
N GLN A 139 -4.57 7.98 -15.54
CA GLN A 139 -3.64 8.56 -16.53
C GLN A 139 -2.78 7.51 -17.28
N VAL A 140 -2.91 6.22 -16.93
CA VAL A 140 -2.19 5.08 -17.53
C VAL A 140 -3.13 3.89 -17.83
N ASP A 141 -4.42 4.20 -18.02
CA ASP A 141 -5.52 3.29 -18.37
C ASP A 141 -5.90 2.24 -17.30
N ILE A 142 -5.45 2.41 -16.05
CA ILE A 142 -5.74 1.48 -14.95
C ILE A 142 -6.97 1.94 -14.16
N THR A 143 -8.02 1.12 -14.18
CA THR A 143 -9.27 1.40 -13.46
C THR A 143 -9.06 1.26 -11.95
N CYS A 144 -9.08 2.38 -11.24
CA CYS A 144 -8.91 2.44 -9.79
C CYS A 144 -9.96 3.36 -9.17
N VAL A 145 -10.81 2.86 -8.27
CA VAL A 145 -11.94 3.60 -7.68
C VAL A 145 -11.73 3.87 -6.18
N PRO A 146 -12.14 5.05 -5.68
CA PRO A 146 -12.05 5.37 -4.26
C PRO A 146 -13.25 4.77 -3.51
N VAL A 147 -12.98 3.86 -2.57
CA VAL A 147 -13.99 3.18 -1.74
C VAL A 147 -14.12 3.91 -0.41
N ALA A 148 -15.35 4.26 -0.04
CA ALA A 148 -15.68 4.92 1.23
C ALA A 148 -16.20 3.91 2.27
N GLY A 149 -15.80 4.05 3.53
CA GLY A 149 -16.26 3.16 4.59
C GLY A 149 -15.79 3.45 6.00
N TYR A 150 -15.73 2.39 6.79
CA TYR A 150 -15.36 2.38 8.19
C TYR A 150 -14.01 1.68 8.35
N SER A 151 -13.06 2.29 9.06
CA SER A 151 -11.88 1.59 9.56
C SER A 151 -11.79 1.67 11.08
N ARG A 152 -11.65 0.49 11.70
CA ARG A 152 -11.69 0.30 13.15
C ARG A 152 -10.31 0.47 13.76
N THR A 153 -10.26 1.17 14.88
CA THR A 153 -9.07 1.31 15.73
C THR A 153 -9.52 1.41 17.19
N SER A 154 -8.58 1.40 18.14
CA SER A 154 -8.86 1.67 19.57
C SER A 154 -9.46 3.07 19.86
N LYS A 155 -9.65 3.92 18.84
CA LYS A 155 -10.27 5.26 18.94
C LYS A 155 -11.45 5.47 17.98
N ASN A 156 -11.71 4.53 17.07
CA ASN A 156 -12.69 4.67 15.98
C ASN A 156 -13.74 3.55 16.04
N ASN A 157 -15.01 3.92 15.87
CA ASN A 157 -16.18 3.02 15.87
C ASN A 157 -16.37 2.19 17.16
N VAL A 158 -15.79 2.66 18.27
CA VAL A 158 -16.04 2.12 19.61
C VAL A 158 -17.50 2.40 19.99
N GLY A 159 -18.27 1.35 20.28
CA GLY A 159 -19.70 1.45 20.60
C GLY A 159 -20.63 1.65 19.39
N GLY A 160 -20.16 1.48 18.16
CA GLY A 160 -21.01 1.44 16.95
C GLY A 160 -20.43 2.12 15.71
N ALA A 161 -21.12 1.97 14.58
CA ALA A 161 -20.65 2.44 13.27
C ALA A 161 -20.29 3.94 13.22
N GLY A 162 -21.17 4.80 13.76
CA GLY A 162 -21.03 6.25 13.65
C GLY A 162 -21.00 6.74 12.19
N LEU A 163 -20.22 7.77 11.91
CA LEU A 163 -20.03 8.31 10.56
C LEU A 163 -18.88 7.62 9.83
N VAL A 164 -19.06 7.38 8.52
CA VAL A 164 -18.04 6.94 7.55
C VAL A 164 -16.73 7.72 7.78
N ASN A 165 -15.70 7.04 8.27
CA ASN A 165 -14.50 7.66 8.83
C ASN A 165 -13.24 7.51 7.96
N HIS A 166 -13.27 6.61 6.96
CA HIS A 166 -12.10 6.27 6.17
C HIS A 166 -12.41 6.06 4.69
N HIS A 167 -11.39 6.19 3.83
CA HIS A 167 -11.45 5.94 2.39
C HIS A 167 -10.15 5.26 1.95
N TRP A 168 -10.26 4.33 1.02
CA TRP A 168 -9.18 3.54 0.42
C TRP A 168 -9.49 3.32 -1.07
N ASN A 169 -8.84 2.36 -1.73
CA ASN A 169 -9.07 2.08 -3.16
C ASN A 169 -9.39 0.61 -3.42
N ALA A 170 -10.19 0.38 -4.46
CA ALA A 170 -10.22 -0.87 -5.19
C ALA A 170 -9.65 -0.63 -6.59
N VAL A 171 -8.82 -1.55 -7.08
CA VAL A 171 -8.17 -1.46 -8.40
C VAL A 171 -8.46 -2.71 -9.21
N HIS A 172 -8.72 -2.54 -10.51
CA HIS A 172 -8.87 -3.62 -11.47
C HIS A 172 -7.54 -3.79 -12.21
N LEU A 173 -6.98 -5.00 -12.18
CA LEU A 173 -5.71 -5.37 -12.82
C LEU A 173 -5.86 -6.75 -13.48
N ASN A 174 -5.54 -6.87 -14.76
CA ASN A 174 -5.58 -8.11 -15.55
C ASN A 174 -6.92 -8.88 -15.44
N GLY A 175 -8.05 -8.17 -15.28
CA GLY A 175 -9.37 -8.77 -15.12
C GLY A 175 -9.85 -9.00 -13.68
N VAL A 176 -8.98 -8.84 -12.67
CA VAL A 176 -9.26 -9.12 -11.25
C VAL A 176 -9.32 -7.83 -10.43
N TRP A 177 -10.21 -7.77 -9.43
CA TRP A 177 -10.28 -6.65 -8.47
C TRP A 177 -9.45 -6.92 -7.21
N TYR A 178 -8.71 -5.91 -6.76
CA TYR A 178 -7.85 -5.93 -5.57
C TYR A 178 -8.13 -4.73 -4.67
N LEU A 179 -7.86 -4.87 -3.36
CA LEU A 179 -8.01 -3.79 -2.37
C LEU A 179 -6.65 -3.22 -1.94
N CYS A 180 -6.58 -1.91 -1.73
CA CYS A 180 -5.38 -1.27 -1.20
C CYS A 180 -5.66 0.04 -0.43
N ASP A 181 -4.84 0.35 0.57
CA ASP A 181 -4.93 1.60 1.36
C ASP A 181 -3.61 2.39 1.42
N PRO A 182 -3.40 3.34 0.49
CA PRO A 182 -2.19 4.16 0.49
C PRO A 182 -2.07 5.08 1.72
N THR A 183 -3.14 5.31 2.48
CA THR A 183 -3.14 6.12 3.70
C THR A 183 -2.45 5.37 4.84
N TRP A 184 -2.87 4.12 5.10
CA TRP A 184 -2.31 3.30 6.17
C TRP A 184 -0.88 2.87 5.81
N SER A 185 -0.61 2.52 4.55
CA SER A 185 0.76 2.28 4.05
C SER A 185 1.68 3.49 4.24
N SER A 186 1.23 4.72 3.94
CA SER A 186 2.03 5.93 4.21
C SER A 186 2.23 6.19 5.71
N GLY A 187 1.34 5.70 6.57
CA GLY A 187 1.54 5.66 8.02
C GLY A 187 2.64 4.67 8.44
N LEU A 188 2.63 3.46 7.89
CA LEU A 188 3.61 2.41 8.19
C LEU A 188 5.02 2.75 7.68
N TYR A 189 5.14 3.24 6.44
CA TYR A 189 6.42 3.69 5.86
C TYR A 189 7.11 4.78 6.70
N ARG A 190 6.32 5.56 7.46
CA ARG A 190 6.83 6.58 8.41
C ARG A 190 7.26 6.02 9.75
N LEU A 191 6.76 4.84 10.12
CA LEU A 191 7.01 4.19 11.41
C LEU A 191 8.14 3.17 11.33
N TRP A 192 8.23 2.43 10.22
CA TRP A 192 9.24 1.38 9.98
C TRP A 192 10.44 1.86 9.14
N GLY A 193 10.38 3.07 8.58
CA GLY A 193 11.44 3.59 7.70
C GLY A 193 11.39 2.98 6.29
N LYS A 194 12.49 3.08 5.54
CA LYS A 194 12.56 2.54 4.17
C LYS A 194 12.82 1.03 4.15
N ASP A 195 13.74 0.58 4.99
CA ASP A 195 14.44 -0.68 4.77
C ASP A 195 13.66 -1.89 5.33
N ASP A 196 12.84 -1.69 6.37
CA ASP A 196 11.89 -2.69 6.91
C ASP A 196 10.47 -2.59 6.27
N PHE A 197 10.27 -1.76 5.24
CA PHE A 197 8.93 -1.50 4.69
C PHE A 197 8.45 -2.58 3.72
N GLN A 198 7.95 -3.68 4.28
CA GLN A 198 6.98 -4.53 3.61
C GLN A 198 5.57 -3.92 3.77
N ASP A 199 4.82 -3.82 2.68
CA ASP A 199 3.53 -3.12 2.64
C ASP A 199 2.35 -4.09 2.65
N PRO A 200 1.65 -4.28 3.79
CA PRO A 200 0.54 -5.21 3.89
C PRO A 200 -0.74 -4.72 3.20
N TYR A 201 -0.83 -3.43 2.79
CA TYR A 201 -2.02 -2.87 2.15
C TYR A 201 -1.86 -2.65 0.64
N PHE A 202 -0.80 -3.17 0.01
CA PHE A 202 -0.69 -3.19 -1.45
C PHE A 202 -1.25 -4.50 -2.03
N LEU A 203 -2.36 -4.42 -2.77
CA LEU A 203 -3.08 -5.56 -3.35
C LEU A 203 -3.40 -6.64 -2.30
N MET A 204 -3.93 -6.20 -1.16
CA MET A 204 -4.15 -7.04 0.02
C MET A 204 -5.27 -8.06 -0.23
N ASP A 205 -5.04 -9.26 0.29
CA ASP A 205 -6.05 -10.33 0.37
C ASP A 205 -7.36 -9.81 1.02
N PRO A 206 -8.52 -9.94 0.35
CA PRO A 206 -9.78 -9.43 0.88
C PRO A 206 -10.15 -9.97 2.26
N HIS A 207 -9.95 -11.27 2.54
CA HIS A 207 -10.28 -11.86 3.83
C HIS A 207 -9.48 -11.23 4.98
N HIS A 208 -8.25 -10.78 4.72
CA HIS A 208 -7.43 -10.02 5.66
C HIS A 208 -7.80 -8.52 5.71
N PHE A 209 -8.15 -7.92 4.56
CA PHE A 209 -8.53 -6.50 4.47
C PHE A 209 -9.83 -6.21 5.24
N VAL A 210 -10.83 -7.09 5.13
CA VAL A 210 -12.13 -6.95 5.82
C VAL A 210 -12.06 -7.08 7.36
N LEU A 211 -10.89 -7.41 7.92
CA LEU A 211 -10.65 -7.41 9.38
C LEU A 211 -10.57 -5.97 9.94
N THR A 212 -10.07 -5.03 9.13
CA THR A 212 -9.84 -3.64 9.55
C THR A 212 -10.68 -2.62 8.81
N HIS A 213 -11.19 -2.97 7.62
CA HIS A 213 -11.97 -2.09 6.74
C HIS A 213 -13.35 -2.68 6.41
N TYR A 214 -14.38 -1.83 6.37
CA TYR A 214 -15.73 -2.22 5.95
C TYR A 214 -16.36 -1.11 5.07
N PRO A 215 -16.63 -1.36 3.78
CA PRO A 215 -17.15 -0.35 2.86
C PRO A 215 -18.62 -0.01 3.12
N VAL A 216 -19.07 1.16 2.65
CA VAL A 216 -20.51 1.49 2.63
C VAL A 216 -21.26 0.62 1.63
N ASP A 217 -20.67 0.41 0.45
CA ASP A 217 -21.14 -0.52 -0.56
C ASP A 217 -20.44 -1.87 -0.34
N THR A 218 -21.21 -2.88 0.09
CA THR A 218 -20.69 -4.20 0.46
C THR A 218 -20.16 -5.01 -0.72
N ALA A 219 -20.37 -4.59 -1.97
CA ALA A 219 -19.70 -5.21 -3.12
C ALA A 219 -18.16 -5.17 -2.98
N TRP A 220 -17.62 -4.10 -2.38
CA TRP A 220 -16.18 -3.93 -2.17
C TRP A 220 -15.61 -4.71 -0.98
N LEU A 221 -16.37 -5.63 -0.39
CA LEU A 221 -15.82 -6.63 0.56
C LEU A 221 -15.01 -7.71 -0.17
N LEU A 222 -15.31 -7.99 -1.45
CA LEU A 222 -14.62 -8.98 -2.31
C LEU A 222 -14.39 -10.35 -1.66
N VAL A 223 -15.36 -10.84 -0.87
CA VAL A 223 -15.39 -12.18 -0.25
C VAL A 223 -16.75 -12.84 -0.46
N GLU A 224 -16.79 -14.18 -0.50
CA GLU A 224 -18.00 -14.96 -0.79
C GLU A 224 -19.06 -14.89 0.34
N ASP A 225 -18.62 -14.89 1.60
CA ASP A 225 -19.47 -14.71 2.79
C ASP A 225 -19.19 -13.34 3.44
N PRO A 226 -19.88 -12.27 3.03
CA PRO A 226 -19.69 -10.94 3.58
C PRO A 226 -20.26 -10.84 5.00
N ARG A 227 -19.38 -10.80 6.01
CA ARG A 227 -19.75 -10.47 7.40
C ARG A 227 -20.62 -9.21 7.46
N SER A 228 -21.59 -9.18 8.37
CA SER A 228 -22.39 -7.98 8.61
C SER A 228 -21.58 -6.84 9.25
N LEU A 229 -22.02 -5.60 9.08
CA LEU A 229 -21.43 -4.42 9.73
C LEU A 229 -21.35 -4.58 11.25
N GLN A 230 -22.37 -5.20 11.87
CA GLN A 230 -22.36 -5.48 13.30
C GLN A 230 -21.27 -6.49 13.68
N SER A 231 -21.15 -7.60 12.94
CA SER A 231 -20.07 -8.58 13.14
C SER A 231 -18.68 -7.95 12.99
N PHE A 232 -18.49 -7.05 12.02
CA PHE A 232 -17.27 -6.26 11.86
C PHE A 232 -17.00 -5.31 13.05
N LEU A 233 -18.04 -4.69 13.62
CA LEU A 233 -17.93 -3.78 14.76
C LEU A 233 -17.62 -4.49 16.08
N ASP A 234 -18.05 -5.75 16.22
CA ASP A 234 -17.83 -6.57 17.42
C ASP A 234 -16.49 -7.34 17.38
N ALA A 235 -16.03 -7.74 16.19
CA ALA A 235 -14.81 -8.54 16.00
C ALA A 235 -13.52 -7.94 16.61
N PRO A 236 -12.48 -8.73 16.91
CA PRO A 236 -11.22 -8.24 17.46
C PRO A 236 -10.55 -7.14 16.62
N LEU A 237 -9.83 -6.23 17.27
CA LEU A 237 -9.00 -5.22 16.59
C LEU A 237 -7.70 -5.89 16.13
N VAL A 238 -7.54 -6.02 14.81
CA VAL A 238 -6.29 -6.48 14.20
C VAL A 238 -5.42 -5.28 13.86
N TYR A 239 -4.13 -5.33 14.20
CA TYR A 239 -3.16 -4.27 13.95
C TYR A 239 -2.27 -4.60 12.74
N PRO A 240 -1.67 -3.60 12.07
CA PRO A 240 -0.95 -3.82 10.81
C PRO A 240 0.21 -4.83 10.88
N ALA A 241 0.92 -4.85 12.01
CA ALA A 241 1.96 -5.86 12.25
C ALA A 241 1.38 -7.29 12.23
N GLY A 242 0.22 -7.51 12.86
CA GLY A 242 -0.47 -8.80 12.81
C GLY A 242 -0.98 -9.15 11.41
N GLN A 243 -1.43 -8.17 10.62
CA GLN A 243 -1.81 -8.41 9.22
C GLN A 243 -0.61 -8.82 8.35
N ARG A 244 0.59 -8.27 8.59
CA ARG A 244 1.82 -8.69 7.90
C ARG A 244 2.21 -10.13 8.23
N GLU A 245 2.06 -10.57 9.48
CA GLU A 245 2.31 -11.97 9.88
C GLU A 245 1.11 -12.92 9.61
N GLY A 246 0.08 -12.48 8.86
CA GLY A 246 -1.10 -13.31 8.52
C GLY A 246 -2.02 -13.69 9.68
N LEU A 247 -2.02 -12.92 10.78
CA LEU A 247 -2.74 -13.27 12.01
C LEU A 247 -4.26 -13.08 11.89
N MET A 248 -4.98 -14.20 11.79
CA MET A 248 -6.44 -14.26 11.85
C MET A 248 -6.95 -14.34 13.31
N PRO A 249 -7.91 -13.48 13.73
CA PRO A 249 -8.46 -13.53 15.08
C PRO A 249 -9.47 -14.67 15.25
N LEU A 250 -9.13 -15.67 16.08
CA LEU A 250 -10.02 -16.80 16.37
C LEU A 250 -11.11 -16.48 17.42
N ARG A 251 -10.77 -15.70 18.44
CA ARG A 251 -11.63 -15.27 19.57
C ARG A 251 -11.09 -13.95 20.18
N PRO A 252 -11.89 -13.19 20.95
CA PRO A 252 -13.34 -13.32 21.15
C PRO A 252 -14.14 -12.90 19.91
N GLN A 253 -15.45 -13.15 19.90
CA GLN A 253 -16.36 -12.69 18.82
C GLN A 253 -16.96 -11.29 19.09
N GLY A 254 -16.65 -10.69 20.25
CA GLY A 254 -17.19 -9.40 20.68
C GLY A 254 -16.31 -8.74 21.74
N PHE A 255 -16.47 -7.42 21.91
CA PHE A 255 -15.86 -6.65 22.98
C PHE A 255 -16.92 -6.11 23.95
N TRP A 256 -16.60 -6.07 25.24
CA TRP A 256 -17.34 -5.24 26.19
C TRP A 256 -16.77 -3.81 26.18
N VAL A 257 -17.64 -2.82 26.00
CA VAL A 257 -17.31 -1.39 26.06
C VAL A 257 -17.76 -0.83 27.41
N ARG A 258 -16.91 0.01 28.02
CA ARG A 258 -17.19 0.74 29.27
C ARG A 258 -17.77 2.12 29.00
#